data_AF-A0A951I1A2-F1
#
_entry.id   AF-A0A951I1A2-F1
#
_cell.length_a   1.000
_cell.length_b   1.000
_cell.length_c   1.000
_cell.angle_alpha   90.00
_cell.angle_beta   90.00
_cell.angle_gamma   90.00
#
_symmetry.space_group_name_H-M   'P 1'
#
loop_
_entity.id
_entity.type
_entity.pdbx_description
1 polymer ?
#
loop_
_entity_poly.entity_id
_entity_poly.type
_entity_poly.pdbx_seq_one_letter_code
_entity_poly.pdbx_strand_id
1 'polypeptide(L)'
;MKRVFQLLRRRHLLATLYYVATMPVSIIFILNSQRIHPSYRMGLWKKLVLGTRFFLNTIRIQTGTSYKTHLAMALKILETPPEVEGDVLECGTWKGGCATNLSLVCKITGRKLRIFDSFEGLPEGEEEDREAKFYKKGEYKGALEEVQDNLKKYGAIEQCEFIKGWFKDTL
;
A
#
# COMPACT_ATOMS: atom_id res chain seq x y z
N MET A 1 -2.90 5.54 19.73
CA MET A 1 -1.94 6.33 20.55
C MET A 1 -0.95 5.47 21.34
N LYS A 2 -1.36 4.38 22.00
CA LYS A 2 -0.44 3.56 22.84
C LYS A 2 0.71 2.85 22.09
N ARG A 3 0.55 2.49 20.80
CA ARG A 3 1.63 1.90 19.97
C ARG A 3 2.64 2.91 19.41
N VAL A 4 2.26 4.18 19.27
CA VAL A 4 3.21 5.26 18.90
C VAL A 4 4.22 5.44 20.04
N PHE A 5 3.77 5.28 21.29
CA PHE A 5 4.62 5.35 22.49
C PHE A 5 5.50 4.11 22.71
N GLN A 6 5.11 2.91 22.29
CA GLN A 6 5.97 1.73 22.38
C GLN A 6 7.17 1.74 21.42
N LEU A 7 7.10 2.52 20.34
CA LEU A 7 8.23 2.79 19.44
C LEU A 7 9.23 3.84 20.01
N LEU A 8 8.90 4.54 21.10
CA LEU A 8 9.67 5.69 21.62
C LEU A 8 10.72 5.31 22.69
N ARG A 9 11.62 4.37 22.38
CA ARG A 9 12.84 4.13 23.19
C ARG A 9 14.00 4.95 22.61
N ARG A 10 14.36 6.08 23.24
CA ARG A 10 15.44 7.09 23.02
C ARG A 10 16.30 7.13 21.73
N ARG A 11 16.67 6.01 21.09
CA ARG A 11 17.26 5.96 19.73
C ARG A 11 16.23 6.21 18.63
N HIS A 12 14.94 5.93 18.87
CA HIS A 12 13.89 6.05 17.86
C HIS A 12 13.35 7.47 17.65
N LEU A 13 13.56 8.42 18.58
CA LEU A 13 13.02 9.78 18.44
C LEU A 13 13.69 10.53 17.30
N LEU A 14 15.03 10.49 17.20
CA LEU A 14 15.77 11.12 16.10
C LEU A 14 15.44 10.49 14.74
N ALA A 15 15.35 9.16 14.68
CA ALA A 15 14.94 8.45 13.48
C ALA A 15 13.50 8.83 13.06
N THR A 16 12.59 8.95 14.03
CA THR A 16 11.20 9.37 13.78
C THR A 16 11.13 10.82 13.30
N LEU A 17 11.86 11.73 13.97
CA LEU A 17 11.95 13.15 13.59
C LEU A 17 12.51 13.28 12.17
N TYR A 18 13.59 12.57 11.87
CA TYR A 18 14.18 12.51 10.52
C TYR A 18 13.16 11.97 9.50
N TYR A 19 12.44 10.91 9.83
CA TYR A 19 11.48 10.28 8.93
C TYR A 19 10.28 11.21 8.63
N VAL A 20 9.80 11.94 9.63
CA VAL A 20 8.75 12.96 9.47
C VAL A 20 9.27 14.19 8.72
N ALA A 21 10.46 14.68 9.06
CA ALA A 21 11.05 15.87 8.44
C ALA A 21 11.38 15.65 6.96
N THR A 22 11.82 14.45 6.59
CA THR A 22 12.15 14.10 5.19
C THR A 22 10.94 13.70 4.36
N MET A 23 9.75 13.55 4.96
CA MET A 23 8.55 13.10 4.26
C MET A 23 8.11 14.05 3.13
N PRO A 24 7.98 15.37 3.34
CA PRO A 24 7.60 16.28 2.26
C PRO A 24 8.60 16.27 1.10
N VAL A 25 9.90 16.27 1.40
CA VAL A 25 10.98 16.19 0.40
C VAL A 25 10.89 14.89 -0.39
N SER A 26 10.67 13.76 0.30
CA SER A 26 10.53 12.45 -0.35
C SER A 26 9.32 12.40 -1.28
N ILE A 27 8.17 12.97 -0.86
CA ILE A 27 6.97 13.03 -1.70
C ILE A 27 7.24 13.86 -2.97
N ILE A 28 7.81 15.05 -2.80
CA ILE A 28 8.12 15.94 -3.91
C ILE A 28 9.05 15.21 -4.87
N PHE A 29 10.16 14.66 -4.38
CA PHE A 29 11.15 14.02 -5.22
C PHE A 29 10.62 12.77 -5.94
N ILE A 30 9.95 11.85 -5.22
CA ILE A 30 9.44 10.61 -5.82
C ILE A 30 8.34 10.90 -6.85
N LEU A 31 7.43 11.83 -6.57
CA LEU A 31 6.36 12.17 -7.51
C LEU A 31 6.76 13.27 -8.52
N ASN A 32 8.03 13.65 -8.58
CA ASN A 32 8.55 14.63 -9.56
C ASN A 32 8.90 13.97 -10.90
N SER A 33 7.91 13.35 -11.54
CA SER A 33 8.05 12.83 -12.90
C SER A 33 7.25 13.67 -13.89
N GLN A 34 7.88 13.96 -15.03
CA GLN A 34 7.23 14.57 -16.19
C GLN A 34 6.34 13.60 -16.97
N ARG A 35 6.42 12.29 -16.66
CA ARG A 35 5.63 11.25 -17.32
C ARG A 35 4.26 11.04 -16.68
N ILE A 36 3.98 11.66 -15.52
CA ILE A 36 2.64 11.59 -14.93
C ILE A 36 1.65 12.19 -15.93
N HIS A 37 0.64 11.41 -16.30
CA HIS A 37 -0.26 11.81 -17.37
C HIS A 37 -1.05 13.09 -16.98
N PRO A 38 -1.11 14.13 -17.85
CA PRO A 38 -1.72 15.42 -17.50
C PRO A 38 -3.21 15.35 -17.12
N SER A 39 -3.94 14.35 -17.63
CA SER A 39 -5.38 14.18 -17.32
C SER A 39 -5.66 13.96 -15.83
N TYR A 40 -4.71 13.39 -15.07
CA TYR A 40 -4.85 13.18 -13.63
C TYR A 40 -4.70 14.47 -12.82
N ARG A 41 -4.28 15.57 -13.46
CA ARG A 41 -4.14 16.93 -12.86
C ARG A 41 -3.37 16.91 -11.53
N MET A 42 -2.26 16.18 -11.49
CA MET A 42 -1.42 15.97 -10.29
C MET A 42 -0.50 17.17 -10.02
N GLY A 43 -1.06 18.30 -9.59
CA GLY A 43 -0.29 19.44 -9.10
C GLY A 43 0.44 19.16 -7.78
N LEU A 44 1.37 20.04 -7.40
CA LEU A 44 2.19 19.90 -6.18
C LEU A 44 1.34 19.64 -4.92
N TRP A 45 0.26 20.41 -4.74
CA TRP A 45 -0.64 20.24 -3.60
C TRP A 45 -1.30 18.86 -3.54
N LYS A 46 -1.79 18.33 -4.68
CA LYS A 46 -2.36 16.98 -4.73
C LYS A 46 -1.32 15.91 -4.44
N LYS A 47 -0.09 16.07 -4.93
CA LYS A 47 1.03 15.17 -4.63
C LYS A 47 1.33 15.15 -3.13
N LEU A 48 1.43 16.33 -2.49
CA LEU A 48 1.66 16.46 -1.05
C LEU A 48 0.53 15.87 -0.21
N VAL A 49 -0.73 16.10 -0.59
CA VAL A 49 -1.89 15.52 0.09
C VAL A 49 -1.90 14.00 -0.04
N LEU A 50 -1.74 13.47 -1.26
CA LEU A 50 -1.69 12.02 -1.52
C LEU A 50 -0.55 11.36 -0.74
N GLY A 51 0.66 11.91 -0.82
CA GLY A 51 1.82 11.36 -0.13
C GLY A 51 1.73 11.46 1.39
N THR A 52 1.12 12.51 1.92
CA THR A 52 0.84 12.63 3.37
C THR A 52 -0.16 11.56 3.81
N ARG A 53 -1.20 11.28 3.01
CA ARG A 53 -2.10 10.15 3.29
C ARG A 53 -1.35 8.83 3.29
N PHE A 54 -0.47 8.60 2.32
CA PHE A 54 0.36 7.38 2.25
C PHE A 54 1.20 7.19 3.51
N PHE A 55 1.93 8.24 3.88
CA PHE A 55 2.73 8.27 5.09
C PHE A 55 1.91 7.91 6.34
N LEU A 56 0.79 8.62 6.56
CA LEU A 56 -0.05 8.40 7.73
C LEU A 56 -0.70 7.01 7.73
N ASN A 57 -1.07 6.48 6.56
CA ASN A 57 -1.63 5.13 6.43
C ASN A 57 -0.60 4.06 6.83
N THR A 58 0.68 4.23 6.47
CA THR A 58 1.74 3.32 6.93
C THR A 58 2.06 3.39 8.43
N ILE A 59 1.63 4.45 9.11
CA ILE A 59 1.69 4.55 10.57
C ILE A 59 0.47 3.90 11.22
N ARG A 60 -0.69 3.95 10.56
CA ARG A 60 -1.98 3.48 11.09
C ARG A 60 -2.22 1.99 10.86
N ILE A 61 -1.77 1.47 9.72
CA ILE A 61 -2.00 0.11 9.25
C ILE A 61 -0.65 -0.59 9.14
N GLN A 62 -0.56 -1.80 9.66
CA GLN A 62 0.64 -2.61 9.51
C GLN A 62 0.85 -2.96 8.03
N THR A 63 2.06 -2.80 7.53
CA THR A 63 2.41 -3.09 6.13
C THR A 63 3.85 -3.57 6.05
N GLY A 64 4.16 -4.41 5.05
CA GLY A 64 5.51 -4.93 4.83
C GLY A 64 6.45 -3.92 4.17
N THR A 65 5.92 -2.84 3.61
CA THR A 65 6.67 -1.88 2.78
C THR A 65 6.53 -0.44 3.25
N SER A 66 7.51 0.40 2.92
CA SER A 66 7.52 1.81 3.30
C SER A 66 6.52 2.64 2.47
N TYR A 67 6.10 3.81 2.99
CA TYR A 67 5.29 4.75 2.21
C TYR A 67 6.00 5.21 0.92
N LYS A 68 7.34 5.25 0.90
CA LYS A 68 8.14 5.59 -0.28
C LYS A 68 8.01 4.52 -1.36
N THR A 69 7.98 3.25 -0.97
CA THR A 69 7.72 2.12 -1.87
C THR A 69 6.32 2.23 -2.46
N HIS A 70 5.31 2.53 -1.63
CA HIS A 70 3.95 2.77 -2.12
C HIS A 70 3.90 3.95 -3.10
N LEU A 71 4.61 5.05 -2.82
CA LEU A 71 4.69 6.20 -3.72
C LEU A 71 5.37 5.87 -5.05
N ALA A 72 6.39 5.01 -5.06
CA ALA A 72 7.03 4.56 -6.28
C ALA A 72 6.07 3.72 -7.16
N MET A 73 5.26 2.85 -6.55
CA MET A 73 4.20 2.12 -7.26
C MET A 73 3.11 3.06 -7.76
N ALA A 74 2.67 4.00 -6.92
CA ALA A 74 1.70 5.02 -7.30
C ALA A 74 2.17 5.87 -8.49
N LEU A 75 3.45 6.24 -8.51
CA LEU A 75 4.05 6.95 -9.62
C LEU A 75 3.86 6.17 -10.92
N LYS A 76 4.14 4.87 -10.94
CA LYS A 76 4.00 4.06 -12.15
C LYS A 76 2.58 3.99 -12.66
N ILE A 77 1.60 3.86 -11.77
CA ILE A 77 0.18 3.90 -12.14
C ILE A 77 -0.21 5.29 -12.69
N LEU A 78 0.32 6.37 -12.11
CA LEU A 78 0.08 7.75 -12.57
C LEU A 78 0.81 8.09 -13.89
N GLU A 79 1.87 7.36 -14.23
CA GLU A 79 2.56 7.45 -15.53
C GLU A 79 1.84 6.66 -16.62
N THR A 80 0.96 5.71 -16.25
CA THR A 80 0.15 4.97 -17.22
C THR A 80 -0.98 5.85 -17.76
N PRO A 81 -1.05 6.10 -19.08
CA PRO A 81 -2.13 6.89 -19.67
C PRO A 81 -3.51 6.24 -19.50
N PRO A 82 -4.60 7.03 -19.48
CA PRO A 82 -5.96 6.50 -19.34
C PRO A 82 -6.41 5.62 -20.52
N GLU A 83 -5.86 5.82 -21.72
CA GLU A 83 -6.10 5.00 -22.91
C GLU A 83 -5.50 3.59 -22.83
N VAL A 84 -4.57 3.35 -21.91
CA VAL A 84 -4.11 2.00 -21.62
C VAL A 84 -5.11 1.35 -20.66
N GLU A 85 -5.98 0.51 -21.20
CA GLU A 85 -7.00 -0.20 -20.41
C GLU A 85 -6.37 -1.20 -19.43
N GLY A 86 -7.05 -1.47 -18.32
CA GLY A 86 -6.67 -2.49 -17.34
C GLY A 86 -6.74 -2.03 -15.89
N ASP A 87 -6.67 -3.02 -15.00
CA ASP A 87 -6.76 -2.83 -13.54
C ASP A 87 -5.41 -2.96 -12.86
N VAL A 88 -5.36 -2.56 -11.58
CA VAL A 88 -4.22 -2.80 -10.70
C VAL A 88 -4.49 -4.05 -9.89
N LEU A 89 -3.56 -5.01 -9.93
CA LEU A 89 -3.63 -6.26 -9.18
C LEU A 89 -2.67 -6.19 -7.98
N GLU A 90 -3.14 -6.53 -6.78
CA GLU A 90 -2.27 -6.77 -5.62
C GLU A 90 -2.40 -8.23 -5.19
N CYS A 91 -1.30 -8.98 -5.23
CA CYS A 91 -1.23 -10.38 -4.78
C CYS A 91 -0.57 -10.43 -3.40
N GLY A 92 -1.38 -10.66 -2.37
CA GLY A 92 -0.96 -10.60 -0.97
C GLY A 92 -1.07 -9.18 -0.42
N THR A 93 -2.03 -8.95 0.45
CA THR A 93 -2.37 -7.63 0.99
C THR A 93 -2.10 -7.51 2.49
N TRP A 94 -1.95 -8.63 3.20
CA TRP A 94 -1.80 -8.67 4.65
C TRP A 94 -2.88 -7.82 5.36
N LYS A 95 -2.51 -6.78 6.13
CA LYS A 95 -3.48 -5.88 6.79
C LYS A 95 -4.07 -4.81 5.86
N GLY A 96 -3.75 -4.84 4.56
CA GLY A 96 -4.27 -3.91 3.56
C GLY A 96 -3.57 -2.56 3.50
N GLY A 97 -2.37 -2.41 4.09
CA GLY A 97 -1.70 -1.10 4.18
C GLY A 97 -1.22 -0.56 2.81
N CYS A 98 -0.76 -1.44 1.92
CA CYS A 98 -0.42 -1.07 0.55
C CYS A 98 -1.68 -0.88 -0.32
N ALA A 99 -2.60 -1.87 -0.34
CA ALA A 99 -3.94 -1.75 -0.94
C ALA A 99 -4.65 -0.43 -0.61
N THR A 100 -4.67 -0.03 0.66
CA THR A 100 -5.30 1.22 1.11
C THR A 100 -4.74 2.42 0.36
N ASN A 101 -3.42 2.47 0.16
CA ASN A 101 -2.77 3.55 -0.57
C ASN A 101 -2.99 3.45 -2.08
N LEU A 102 -2.83 2.26 -2.66
CA LEU A 102 -3.06 2.05 -4.08
C LEU A 102 -4.51 2.30 -4.49
N SER A 103 -5.49 2.04 -3.62
CA SER A 103 -6.91 2.34 -3.87
C SER A 103 -7.16 3.84 -4.12
N LEU A 104 -6.40 4.72 -3.46
CA LEU A 104 -6.48 6.17 -3.66
C LEU A 104 -5.97 6.57 -5.04
N VAL A 105 -4.95 5.88 -5.53
CA VAL A 105 -4.38 6.11 -6.85
C VAL A 105 -5.33 5.59 -7.92
N CYS A 106 -5.89 4.40 -7.71
CA CYS A 106 -6.92 3.81 -8.57
C CYS A 106 -8.15 4.73 -8.68
N LYS A 107 -8.57 5.38 -7.59
CA LYS A 107 -9.62 6.42 -7.62
C LYS A 107 -9.24 7.62 -8.48
N ILE A 108 -7.97 8.04 -8.48
CA ILE A 108 -7.48 9.15 -9.30
C ILE A 108 -7.42 8.77 -10.78
N THR A 109 -7.00 7.54 -11.08
CA THR A 109 -6.79 7.07 -12.45
C THR A 109 -8.02 6.42 -13.08
N GLY A 110 -9.06 6.16 -12.29
CA GLY A 110 -10.28 5.49 -12.74
C GLY A 110 -10.16 3.96 -12.88
N ARG A 111 -9.06 3.37 -12.39
CA ARG A 111 -8.82 1.92 -12.44
C ARG A 111 -9.48 1.21 -11.26
N LYS A 112 -9.76 -0.10 -11.38
CA LYS A 112 -10.06 -0.92 -10.20
C LYS A 112 -8.77 -1.45 -9.58
N LEU A 113 -8.82 -1.64 -8.26
CA LEU A 113 -7.82 -2.37 -7.50
C LEU A 113 -8.40 -3.75 -7.15
N ARG A 114 -7.86 -4.80 -7.75
CA ARG A 114 -8.25 -6.18 -7.48
C ARG A 114 -7.27 -6.78 -6.50
N ILE A 115 -7.76 -7.12 -5.32
CA ILE A 115 -6.97 -7.55 -4.16
C ILE A 115 -7.13 -9.06 -4.00
N PHE A 116 -6.07 -9.80 -4.31
CA PHE A 116 -6.01 -11.25 -4.19
C PHE A 116 -5.27 -11.61 -2.91
N ASP A 117 -5.92 -12.33 -2.01
CA ASP A 117 -5.31 -12.85 -0.78
C ASP A 117 -6.13 -14.05 -0.27
N SER A 118 -5.49 -14.96 0.45
CA SER A 118 -6.23 -16.00 1.18
C SER A 118 -7.05 -15.39 2.32
N PHE A 119 -6.60 -14.25 2.85
CA PHE A 119 -7.01 -13.62 4.11
C PHE A 119 -6.82 -14.54 5.33
N GLU A 120 -6.02 -15.59 5.16
CA GLU A 120 -5.75 -16.64 6.14
C GLU A 120 -4.27 -16.68 6.56
N GLY A 121 -3.43 -15.87 5.90
CA GLY A 121 -1.98 -15.84 6.09
C GLY A 121 -1.26 -16.78 5.12
N LEU A 122 0.05 -16.87 5.26
CA LEU A 122 0.90 -17.73 4.45
C LEU A 122 0.50 -19.22 4.61
N PRO A 123 0.56 -20.02 3.54
CA PRO A 123 0.31 -21.46 3.62
C PRO A 123 1.42 -22.17 4.42
N GLU A 124 1.33 -23.49 4.55
CA GLU A 124 2.51 -24.26 4.97
C GLU A 124 3.58 -24.12 3.89
N GLY A 125 4.84 -23.95 4.29
CA GLY A 125 5.95 -23.89 3.34
C GLY A 125 6.18 -25.24 2.67
N GLU A 126 6.34 -25.22 1.35
CA GLU A 126 6.69 -26.40 0.54
C GLU A 126 8.22 -26.51 0.38
N GLU A 127 8.75 -27.70 0.06
CA GLU A 127 10.20 -27.90 -0.06
C GLU A 127 10.84 -27.05 -1.17
N GLU A 128 10.08 -26.76 -2.23
CA GLU A 128 10.49 -25.95 -3.36
C GLU A 128 10.49 -24.43 -3.06
N ASP A 129 9.78 -24.01 -1.99
CA ASP A 129 9.77 -22.62 -1.55
C ASP A 129 11.04 -22.29 -0.78
N ARG A 130 11.94 -21.54 -1.44
CA ARG A 130 13.22 -21.10 -0.88
C ARG A 130 13.07 -20.28 0.42
N GLU A 131 11.91 -19.66 0.62
CA GLU A 131 11.60 -18.85 1.78
C GLU A 131 10.86 -19.61 2.89
N ALA A 132 10.47 -20.88 2.67
CA ALA A 132 9.69 -21.70 3.61
C ALA A 132 10.29 -21.76 5.02
N LYS A 133 11.62 -21.75 5.13
CA LYS A 133 12.33 -21.78 6.42
C LYS A 133 12.28 -20.48 7.21
N PHE A 134 11.83 -19.37 6.61
CA PHE A 134 11.82 -18.04 7.21
C PHE A 134 10.45 -17.59 7.70
N TYR A 135 9.40 -18.37 7.45
CA TYR A 135 8.06 -18.08 7.93
C TYR A 135 7.39 -19.32 8.50
N LYS A 136 6.23 -19.12 9.11
CA LYS A 136 5.35 -20.19 9.59
C LYS A 136 3.97 -20.03 8.98
N LYS A 137 3.25 -21.14 8.84
CA LYS A 137 1.85 -21.14 8.42
C LYS A 137 1.03 -20.14 9.25
N GLY A 138 0.24 -19.33 8.56
CA GLY A 138 -0.61 -18.30 9.15
C GLY A 138 0.11 -16.98 9.48
N GLU A 139 1.43 -16.87 9.28
CA GLU A 139 2.10 -15.57 9.31
C GLU A 139 1.53 -14.63 8.23
N TYR A 140 1.62 -13.33 8.47
CA TYR A 140 1.02 -12.31 7.60
C TYR A 140 -0.50 -12.47 7.36
N LYS A 141 -1.23 -13.08 8.31
CA LYS A 141 -2.70 -13.10 8.26
C LYS A 141 -3.29 -11.70 8.43
N GLY A 142 -4.11 -11.27 7.47
CA GLY A 142 -5.08 -10.18 7.62
C GLY A 142 -6.47 -10.68 7.27
N ALA A 143 -7.40 -10.64 8.23
CA ALA A 143 -8.77 -11.09 7.98
C ALA A 143 -9.46 -10.15 6.97
N LEU A 144 -10.33 -10.67 6.12
CA LEU A 144 -10.99 -9.90 5.06
C LEU A 144 -11.73 -8.68 5.64
N GLU A 145 -12.43 -8.85 6.76
CA GLU A 145 -13.17 -7.78 7.43
C GLU A 145 -12.24 -6.67 7.93
N GLU A 146 -11.10 -7.04 8.52
CA GLU A 146 -10.06 -6.09 8.98
C GLU A 146 -9.51 -5.27 7.80
N VAL A 147 -9.21 -5.94 6.69
CA VAL A 147 -8.71 -5.30 5.48
C VAL A 147 -9.76 -4.35 4.90
N GLN A 148 -11.01 -4.81 4.75
CA GLN A 148 -12.11 -3.99 4.27
C GLN A 148 -12.32 -2.75 5.15
N ASP A 149 -12.27 -2.88 6.47
CA ASP A 149 -12.46 -1.76 7.38
C ASP A 149 -11.31 -0.74 7.30
N ASN A 150 -10.07 -1.20 7.10
CA ASN A 150 -8.95 -0.31 6.82
C ASN A 150 -9.15 0.48 5.51
N LEU A 151 -9.58 -0.18 4.44
CA LEU A 151 -9.84 0.48 3.16
C LEU A 151 -11.04 1.43 3.21
N LYS A 152 -12.13 1.08 3.92
CA LYS A 152 -13.27 1.99 4.16
C LYS A 152 -12.82 3.26 4.87
N LYS A 153 -11.97 3.12 5.88
CA LYS A 153 -11.62 4.21 6.78
C LYS A 153 -10.54 5.14 6.21
N TYR A 154 -9.58 4.59 5.47
CA TYR A 154 -8.37 5.33 5.08
C TYR A 154 -8.11 5.37 3.56
N GLY A 155 -8.75 4.48 2.81
CA GLY A 155 -8.58 4.27 1.38
C GLY A 155 -9.77 4.77 0.56
N ALA A 156 -10.03 4.05 -0.54
CA ALA A 156 -11.18 4.21 -1.43
C ALA A 156 -11.75 2.83 -1.77
N ILE A 157 -12.46 2.22 -0.80
CA ILE A 157 -12.97 0.85 -0.93
C ILE A 157 -13.89 0.65 -2.14
N GLU A 158 -14.57 1.70 -2.61
CA GLU A 158 -15.44 1.66 -3.78
C GLU A 158 -14.68 1.34 -5.09
N GLN A 159 -13.35 1.47 -5.08
CA GLN A 159 -12.49 1.08 -6.18
C GLN A 159 -11.91 -0.33 -6.03
N CYS A 160 -12.29 -1.05 -4.98
CA CYS A 160 -11.67 -2.33 -4.64
C CYS A 160 -12.60 -3.51 -4.88
N GLU A 161 -12.04 -4.57 -5.45
CA GLU A 161 -12.63 -5.90 -5.52
C GLU A 161 -11.75 -6.84 -4.70
N PHE A 162 -12.37 -7.69 -3.87
CA PHE A 162 -11.65 -8.63 -3.01
C PHE A 162 -11.85 -10.05 -3.52
N ILE A 163 -10.76 -10.69 -3.91
CA ILE A 163 -10.75 -12.06 -4.40
C ILE A 163 -10.12 -12.92 -3.31
N LYS A 164 -10.97 -13.62 -2.55
CA LYS A 164 -10.55 -14.51 -1.47
C LYS A 164 -10.20 -15.89 -2.03
N GLY A 165 -8.96 -16.32 -1.80
CA GLY A 165 -8.51 -17.67 -2.11
C GLY A 165 -7.00 -17.76 -2.26
N TRP A 166 -6.49 -18.97 -2.43
CA TRP A 166 -5.09 -19.17 -2.78
C TRP A 166 -4.86 -18.77 -4.24
N PHE A 167 -3.65 -18.29 -4.56
CA PHE A 167 -3.36 -17.84 -5.93
C PHE A 167 -3.56 -18.92 -6.97
N LYS A 168 -3.21 -20.18 -6.66
CA LYS A 168 -3.43 -21.35 -7.54
C LYS A 168 -4.91 -21.61 -7.90
N ASP A 169 -5.84 -21.10 -7.10
CA ASP A 169 -7.28 -21.30 -7.28
C ASP A 169 -7.97 -20.05 -7.86
N THR A 170 -7.29 -18.90 -7.88
CA THR A 170 -7.90 -17.58 -8.17
C THR A 170 -7.23 -16.82 -9.33
N LEU A 171 -6.03 -17.22 -9.75
CA LEU A 171 -5.28 -16.68 -10.90
C LEU A 171 -5.03 -17.78 -11.93
#